data_AF-W6Q726-F1
#
_entry.id   AF-W6Q726-F1
#
_cell.length_a   1.000
_cell.length_b   1.000
_cell.length_c   1.000
_cell.angle_alpha   90.00
_cell.angle_beta   90.00
_cell.angle_gamma   90.00
#
_symmetry.space_group_name_H-M   'P 1'
#
loop_
_entity.id
_entity.type
_entity.pdbx_description
1 polymer ?
#
loop_
_entity_poly.entity_id
_entity_poly.type
_entity_poly.pdbx_seq_one_letter_code
_entity_poly.pdbx_strand_id
1 'polypeptide(L)'
;MSSKFQPSVYKSTNGQYFAEPAGDRSDYYWITVYFSENIDHRGIPDSEIMLYVRDMIEKGRFTIDDQSMHGLGKKCLSIPIKRDPDTPLPKSWTADPTHPDLLLAQNLAGYWKDQIAFKKVTLDQRMIFVETRRKIVSIEDMLDVGVTLMDPWRI
;
A
#
# COMPACT_ATOMS: atom_id res chain seq x y z
N MET A 1 2.22 16.89 -18.09
CA MET A 1 1.47 15.61 -17.92
C MET A 1 1.93 15.03 -16.61
N SER A 2 1.02 14.77 -15.67
CA SER A 2 1.36 14.03 -14.45
C SER A 2 1.82 12.62 -14.83
N SER A 3 2.87 12.14 -14.16
CA SER A 3 3.29 10.75 -14.27
C SER A 3 2.13 9.85 -13.83
N LYS A 4 1.85 8.76 -14.56
CA LYS A 4 0.82 7.77 -14.17
C LYS A 4 1.21 6.97 -12.92
N PHE A 5 2.45 7.13 -12.48
CA PHE A 5 3.04 6.41 -11.36
C PHE A 5 3.75 7.35 -10.41
N GLN A 6 3.83 6.93 -9.15
CA GLN A 6 4.56 7.59 -8.09
C GLN A 6 5.37 6.55 -7.28
N PRO A 7 6.34 6.99 -6.45
CA PRO A 7 7.07 6.07 -5.60
C PRO A 7 6.16 5.47 -4.53
N SER A 8 6.19 4.14 -4.39
CA SER A 8 5.48 3.44 -3.32
C SER A 8 6.24 3.46 -2.00
N VAL A 9 5.62 2.96 -0.93
CA VAL A 9 6.32 2.68 0.33
C VAL A 9 7.29 1.49 0.23
N TYR A 10 7.23 0.68 -0.83
CA TYR A 10 8.08 -0.50 -0.98
C TYR A 10 9.38 -0.11 -1.67
N LYS A 11 10.49 -0.67 -1.16
CA LYS A 11 11.82 -0.49 -1.71
C LYS A 11 12.53 -1.82 -1.89
N SER A 12 13.28 -1.97 -2.97
CA SER A 12 14.27 -3.06 -3.05
C SER A 12 15.38 -2.85 -2.02
N THR A 13 16.17 -3.90 -1.77
CA THR A 13 17.30 -3.84 -0.84
C THR A 13 18.42 -2.89 -1.26
N ASN A 14 18.51 -2.52 -2.55
CA ASN A 14 19.43 -1.48 -3.03
C ASN A 14 18.86 -0.05 -2.89
N GLY A 15 17.64 0.10 -2.35
CA GLY A 15 17.04 1.39 -2.06
C GLY A 15 16.27 2.05 -3.20
N GLN A 16 16.05 1.36 -4.32
CA GLN A 16 15.14 1.83 -5.38
C GLN A 16 13.68 1.65 -4.97
N TYR A 17 12.82 2.58 -5.38
CA TYR A 17 11.39 2.52 -5.10
C TYR A 17 10.67 1.65 -6.13
N PHE A 18 9.70 0.89 -5.68
CA PHE A 18 8.71 0.29 -6.57
C PHE A 18 7.68 1.34 -6.97
N ALA A 19 7.20 1.29 -8.22
CA ALA A 19 6.16 2.18 -8.71
C ALA A 19 4.76 1.79 -8.17
N GLU A 20 3.95 2.77 -7.79
CA GLU A 20 2.51 2.56 -7.56
C GLU A 20 1.69 3.55 -8.41
N PRO A 21 0.39 3.31 -8.62
CA PRO A 21 -0.46 4.25 -9.34
C PRO A 21 -0.39 5.66 -8.72
N ALA A 22 -0.31 6.68 -9.55
CA ALA A 22 -0.39 8.06 -9.08
C ALA A 22 -1.78 8.36 -8.51
N GLY A 23 -1.85 9.25 -7.51
CA GLY A 23 -3.11 9.57 -6.82
C GLY A 23 -4.17 10.30 -7.67
N ASP A 24 -3.87 10.69 -8.91
CA ASP A 24 -4.84 11.26 -9.85
C ASP A 24 -5.49 10.20 -10.76
N ARG A 25 -5.16 8.92 -10.56
CA ARG A 25 -5.72 7.81 -11.34
C ARG A 25 -7.07 7.36 -10.83
N SER A 26 -8.12 7.70 -11.57
CA SER A 26 -9.51 7.35 -11.26
C SER A 26 -9.87 5.86 -11.40
N ASP A 27 -9.03 5.06 -12.06
CA ASP A 27 -9.22 3.60 -12.17
C ASP A 27 -8.57 2.83 -11.02
N TYR A 28 -8.09 3.53 -9.99
CA TYR A 28 -7.64 2.96 -8.74
C TYR A 28 -8.35 3.65 -7.58
N TYR A 29 -8.44 2.94 -6.47
CA TYR A 29 -8.72 3.49 -5.15
C TYR A 29 -7.81 2.80 -4.14
N TRP A 30 -7.74 3.29 -2.92
CA TRP A 30 -6.82 2.80 -1.90
C TRP A 30 -7.56 2.30 -0.67
N ILE A 31 -7.17 1.12 -0.20
CA ILE A 31 -7.51 0.65 1.14
C ILE A 31 -6.41 1.12 2.07
N THR A 32 -6.74 2.06 2.95
CA THR A 32 -5.77 2.68 3.86
C THR A 32 -5.97 2.17 5.29
N VAL A 33 -4.89 1.72 5.89
CA VAL A 33 -4.82 1.40 7.32
C VAL A 33 -4.06 2.51 8.02
N TYR A 34 -4.71 3.13 9.01
CA TYR A 34 -4.09 4.13 9.87
C TYR A 34 -3.50 3.46 11.12
N PHE A 35 -2.29 3.88 11.47
CA PHE A 35 -1.65 3.52 12.72
C PHE A 35 -2.02 4.55 13.79
N SER A 36 -1.99 4.12 15.06
CA SER A 36 -2.19 5.02 16.20
C SER A 36 -1.19 6.19 16.16
N GLU A 37 -1.67 7.40 16.43
CA GLU A 37 -0.80 8.60 16.49
C GLU A 37 0.31 8.46 17.55
N ASN A 38 0.06 7.65 18.58
CA ASN A 38 0.98 7.41 19.69
C ASN A 38 1.93 6.23 19.46
N ILE A 39 1.86 5.56 18.30
CA ILE A 39 2.77 4.45 18.03
C ILE A 39 4.22 4.96 17.90
N ASP A 40 5.12 4.36 18.69
CA ASP A 40 6.56 4.47 18.45
C ASP A 40 6.93 3.41 17.42
N HIS A 41 7.17 3.86 16.19
CA HIS A 41 7.49 2.98 15.06
C HIS A 41 8.97 2.57 15.06
N ARG A 42 9.81 3.15 15.92
CA ARG A 42 11.24 2.86 15.94
C ARG A 42 11.46 1.40 16.34
N GLY A 43 12.13 0.66 15.46
CA GLY A 43 12.46 -0.74 15.69
C GLY A 43 11.32 -1.73 15.40
N ILE A 44 10.17 -1.27 14.89
CA ILE A 44 9.15 -2.19 14.38
C ILE A 44 9.70 -2.82 13.08
N PRO A 45 9.79 -4.16 12.98
CA PRO A 45 10.19 -4.81 11.74
C PRO A 45 9.18 -4.56 10.63
N ASP A 46 9.65 -4.36 9.40
CA ASP A 46 8.80 -4.14 8.23
C ASP A 46 7.75 -5.25 8.01
N SER A 47 8.09 -6.50 8.33
CA SER A 47 7.16 -7.63 8.24
C SER A 47 6.02 -7.52 9.25
N GLU A 48 6.28 -7.01 10.46
CA GLU A 48 5.26 -6.80 11.48
C GLU A 48 4.31 -5.66 11.08
N ILE A 49 4.81 -4.64 10.38
CA ILE A 49 3.96 -3.58 9.81
C ILE A 49 2.98 -4.18 8.80
N MET A 50 3.44 -5.03 7.88
CA MET A 50 2.55 -5.65 6.89
C MET A 50 1.58 -6.66 7.51
N LEU A 51 2.01 -7.40 8.54
CA LEU A 51 1.10 -8.27 9.30
C LEU A 51 0.00 -7.45 9.98
N TYR A 52 0.36 -6.34 10.63
CA TYR A 52 -0.60 -5.42 11.24
C TYR A 52 -1.60 -4.87 10.21
N VAL A 53 -1.12 -4.44 9.04
CA VAL A 53 -2.00 -3.93 7.96
C VAL A 53 -3.01 -5.00 7.55
N ARG A 54 -2.56 -6.23 7.30
CA ARG A 54 -3.44 -7.36 6.96
C ARG A 54 -4.51 -7.56 8.04
N ASP A 55 -4.11 -7.66 9.30
CA ASP A 55 -5.01 -7.88 10.44
C ASP A 55 -6.03 -6.74 10.61
N MET A 56 -5.62 -5.50 10.34
CA MET A 56 -6.53 -4.34 10.43
C MET A 56 -7.57 -4.40 9.32
N ILE A 57 -7.20 -4.78 8.09
CA ILE A 57 -8.16 -4.95 7.00
C ILE A 57 -9.17 -6.05 7.34
N GLU A 58 -8.70 -7.21 7.82
CA GLU A 58 -9.56 -8.33 8.25
C GLU A 58 -10.57 -7.89 9.34
N LYS A 59 -10.12 -7.06 10.29
CA LYS A 59 -10.96 -6.52 11.37
C LYS A 59 -11.83 -5.34 10.96
N GLY A 60 -11.83 -4.94 9.69
CA GLY A 60 -12.60 -3.80 9.20
C GLY A 60 -12.03 -2.44 9.59
N ARG A 61 -10.78 -2.35 10.04
CA ARG A 61 -10.13 -1.11 10.51
C ARG A 61 -9.34 -0.45 9.38
N PHE A 62 -10.07 0.01 8.37
CA PHE A 62 -9.51 0.68 7.19
C PHE A 62 -10.46 1.77 6.67
N THR A 63 -9.93 2.63 5.79
CA THR A 63 -10.70 3.56 4.96
C THR A 63 -10.52 3.27 3.48
N ILE A 64 -11.44 3.79 2.69
CA ILE A 64 -11.39 3.82 1.24
C ILE A 64 -11.11 5.26 0.79
N ASP A 65 -9.97 5.45 0.12
CA ASP A 65 -9.50 6.75 -0.32
C ASP A 65 -9.32 6.78 -1.86
N ASP A 66 -9.41 7.96 -2.45
CA ASP A 66 -9.23 8.20 -3.89
C ASP A 66 -7.75 8.29 -4.31
N GLN A 67 -6.84 8.32 -3.33
CA GLN A 67 -5.39 8.38 -3.52
C GLN A 67 -4.66 7.72 -2.34
N SER A 68 -3.36 7.47 -2.49
CA SER A 68 -2.54 7.08 -1.35
C SER A 68 -2.40 8.20 -0.33
N MET A 69 -2.56 7.83 0.95
CA MET A 69 -2.50 8.75 2.09
C MET A 69 -1.14 8.74 2.79
N HIS A 70 -0.35 7.69 2.56
CA HIS A 70 1.04 7.65 3.03
C HIS A 70 1.88 8.72 2.32
N GLY A 71 2.90 9.25 3.00
CA GLY A 71 3.69 10.38 2.50
C GLY A 71 2.96 11.74 2.52
N LEU A 72 1.76 11.81 3.09
CA LEU A 72 1.00 13.05 3.31
C LEU A 72 0.89 13.44 4.80
N GLY A 73 1.86 13.01 5.62
CA GLY A 73 1.90 13.29 7.06
C GLY A 73 0.91 12.48 7.89
N LYS A 74 0.21 11.51 7.26
CA LYS A 74 -0.66 10.57 7.94
C LYS A 74 0.13 9.32 8.27
N LYS A 75 0.09 8.89 9.54
CA LYS A 75 0.65 7.59 9.96
C LYS A 75 -0.19 6.47 9.38
N CYS A 76 0.10 6.03 8.16
CA CYS A 76 -0.73 5.07 7.45
C CYS A 76 0.01 4.35 6.33
N LEU A 77 -0.57 3.24 5.88
CA LEU A 77 -0.19 2.54 4.66
C LEU A 77 -1.43 2.36 3.80
N SER A 78 -1.31 2.67 2.52
CA SER A 78 -2.40 2.61 1.55
C SER A 78 -2.08 1.56 0.49
N ILE A 79 -2.97 0.58 0.30
CA ILE A 79 -2.82 -0.47 -0.71
C ILE A 79 -3.67 -0.08 -1.92
N PRO A 80 -3.08 0.08 -3.12
CA PRO A 80 -3.83 0.39 -4.33
C PRO A 80 -4.63 -0.83 -4.79
N ILE A 81 -5.90 -0.60 -5.14
CA ILE A 81 -6.79 -1.58 -5.75
C ILE A 81 -7.27 -1.02 -7.08
N LYS A 82 -7.14 -1.80 -8.14
CA LYS A 82 -7.68 -1.44 -9.45
C LYS A 82 -9.19 -1.52 -9.42
N ARG A 83 -9.88 -0.46 -9.80
CA ARG A 83 -11.34 -0.37 -9.83
C ARG A 83 -11.90 -1.32 -10.89
N ASP A 84 -12.65 -2.32 -10.44
CA ASP A 84 -13.59 -3.07 -11.28
C ASP A 84 -14.99 -2.45 -11.16
N PRO A 85 -15.54 -1.80 -12.21
CA PRO A 85 -16.84 -1.15 -12.16
C PRO A 85 -17.99 -2.03 -11.66
N ASP A 86 -17.92 -3.34 -11.89
CA ASP A 86 -18.98 -4.29 -11.55
C ASP A 86 -18.93 -4.75 -10.08
N THR A 87 -17.77 -4.59 -9.44
CA THR A 87 -17.60 -4.86 -8.01
C THR A 87 -18.01 -3.61 -7.21
N PRO A 88 -18.94 -3.68 -6.24
CA PRO A 88 -19.24 -2.55 -5.36
C PRO A 88 -18.01 -2.12 -4.56
N LEU A 89 -17.91 -0.84 -4.18
CA LEU A 89 -16.83 -0.43 -3.28
C LEU A 89 -17.08 -0.99 -1.87
N PRO A 90 -16.03 -1.47 -1.18
CA PRO A 90 -16.14 -1.85 0.22
C PRO A 90 -16.47 -0.63 1.07
N LYS A 91 -17.15 -0.85 2.20
CA LYS A 91 -17.46 0.22 3.15
C LYS A 91 -16.31 0.40 4.14
N SER A 92 -15.85 1.63 4.31
CA SER A 92 -14.88 1.98 5.36
C SER A 92 -15.39 1.54 6.74
N TRP A 93 -14.46 1.19 7.63
CA TRP A 93 -14.76 0.80 9.01
C TRP A 93 -15.71 -0.41 9.16
N THR A 94 -15.82 -1.24 8.13
CA THR A 94 -16.71 -2.40 8.09
C THR A 94 -15.90 -3.64 7.77
N ALA A 95 -15.97 -4.65 8.64
CA ALA A 95 -15.40 -5.95 8.36
C ALA A 95 -16.27 -6.66 7.32
N ASP A 96 -15.68 -7.09 6.22
CA ASP A 96 -16.35 -7.87 5.19
C ASP A 96 -15.36 -8.91 4.63
N PRO A 97 -15.36 -10.14 5.20
CA PRO A 97 -14.39 -11.16 4.82
C PRO A 97 -14.69 -11.77 3.44
N THR A 98 -15.81 -11.43 2.80
CA THR A 98 -16.17 -11.96 1.47
C THR A 98 -15.97 -10.95 0.36
N HIS A 99 -15.71 -9.68 0.69
CA HIS A 99 -15.44 -8.65 -0.31
C HIS A 99 -14.14 -8.95 -1.08
N PRO A 100 -14.19 -9.10 -2.42
CA PRO A 100 -13.03 -9.52 -3.21
C PRO A 100 -11.86 -8.54 -3.08
N ASP A 101 -12.12 -7.23 -3.07
CA ASP A 101 -11.07 -6.22 -2.93
C ASP A 101 -10.41 -6.19 -1.55
N LEU A 102 -11.14 -6.51 -0.47
CA LEU A 102 -10.55 -6.60 0.87
C LEU A 102 -9.70 -7.87 1.00
N LEU A 103 -10.13 -8.98 0.38
CA LEU A 103 -9.33 -10.20 0.28
C LEU A 103 -8.05 -9.96 -0.53
N LEU A 104 -8.16 -9.25 -1.65
CA LEU A 104 -7.00 -8.86 -2.45
C LEU A 104 -6.02 -8.01 -1.63
N ALA A 105 -6.50 -6.99 -0.92
CA ALA A 105 -5.65 -6.14 -0.09
C ALA A 105 -4.94 -6.93 1.02
N GLN A 106 -5.62 -7.87 1.66
CA GLN A 106 -5.02 -8.78 2.65
C GLN A 106 -3.96 -9.69 2.01
N ASN A 107 -4.23 -10.23 0.83
CA ASN A 107 -3.29 -11.08 0.09
C ASN A 107 -2.04 -10.29 -0.34
N LEU A 108 -2.21 -9.05 -0.79
CA LEU A 108 -1.09 -8.15 -1.12
C LEU A 108 -0.27 -7.83 0.13
N ALA A 109 -0.91 -7.55 1.27
CA ALA A 109 -0.20 -7.35 2.52
C ALA A 109 0.59 -8.59 2.95
N GLY A 110 0.01 -9.78 2.80
CA GLY A 110 0.68 -11.06 3.03
C GLY A 110 1.87 -11.29 2.09
N TYR A 111 1.69 -11.06 0.79
CA TYR A 111 2.75 -11.16 -0.21
C TYR A 111 3.94 -10.29 0.13
N TRP A 112 3.71 -9.00 0.43
CA TRP A 112 4.78 -8.07 0.76
C TRP A 112 5.47 -8.43 2.07
N LYS A 113 4.72 -8.88 3.09
CA LYS A 113 5.29 -9.43 4.32
C LYS A 113 6.29 -10.54 4.00
N ASP A 114 5.94 -11.44 3.09
CA ASP A 114 6.82 -12.56 2.70
C ASP A 114 8.05 -12.06 1.93
N GLN A 115 7.89 -11.15 0.96
CA GLN A 115 9.03 -10.56 0.26
C GLN A 115 10.01 -9.85 1.22
N ILE A 116 9.49 -9.19 2.25
CA ILE A 116 10.27 -8.57 3.31
C ILE A 116 10.99 -9.62 4.17
N ALA A 117 10.28 -10.68 4.58
CA ALA A 117 10.86 -11.78 5.36
C ALA A 117 11.99 -12.50 4.58
N PHE A 118 11.85 -12.63 3.27
CA PHE A 118 12.88 -13.13 2.36
C PHE A 118 13.97 -12.11 2.01
N LYS A 119 13.97 -10.92 2.63
CA LYS A 119 14.96 -9.85 2.44
C LYS A 119 15.08 -9.41 0.97
N LYS A 120 13.98 -9.43 0.23
CA LYS A 120 13.92 -8.92 -1.16
C LYS A 120 13.45 -7.47 -1.21
N VAL A 121 12.65 -7.08 -0.21
CA VAL A 121 11.95 -5.80 -0.12
C VAL A 121 12.11 -5.24 1.29
N THR A 122 12.09 -3.92 1.41
CA THR A 122 12.02 -3.16 2.66
C THR A 122 10.93 -2.11 2.54
N LEU A 123 10.45 -1.57 3.65
CA LEU A 123 9.52 -0.45 3.67
C LEU A 123 10.24 0.87 3.91
N ASP A 124 9.82 1.90 3.19
CA ASP A 124 10.10 3.28 3.55
C ASP A 124 9.21 3.69 4.73
N GLN A 125 9.64 3.31 5.93
CA GLN A 125 8.94 3.68 7.18
C GLN A 125 8.81 5.20 7.35
N ARG A 126 9.66 6.02 6.72
CA ARG A 126 9.48 7.48 6.77
C ARG A 126 8.22 7.87 6.04
N MET A 127 7.95 7.32 4.85
CA MET A 127 6.70 7.58 4.13
C MET A 127 5.46 7.10 4.91
N ILE A 128 5.59 6.03 5.68
CA ILE A 128 4.49 5.49 6.48
C ILE A 128 4.22 6.33 7.74
N PHE A 129 5.25 6.82 8.45
CA PHE A 129 5.09 7.37 9.81
C PHE A 129 5.46 8.84 10.00
N VAL A 130 6.22 9.45 9.08
CA VAL A 130 6.87 10.75 9.34
C VAL A 130 6.69 11.75 8.19
N GLU A 131 6.86 11.30 6.95
CA GLU A 131 6.97 12.16 5.78
C GLU A 131 5.68 12.95 5.55
N THR A 132 5.83 14.26 5.39
CA THR A 132 4.70 15.20 5.22
C THR A 132 4.51 15.64 3.78
N ARG A 133 5.40 15.20 2.87
CA ARG A 133 5.38 15.57 1.45
C ARG A 133 5.65 14.35 0.58
N ARG A 134 4.93 14.27 -0.54
CA ARG A 134 5.19 13.22 -1.54
C ARG A 134 6.64 13.29 -2.01
N LYS A 135 7.29 12.12 -2.02
CA LYS A 135 8.59 11.97 -2.66
C LYS A 135 8.45 12.07 -4.17
N ILE A 136 9.41 12.74 -4.78
CA ILE A 136 9.51 12.88 -6.24
C ILE A 136 10.74 12.08 -6.66
N VAL A 137 10.53 11.03 -7.44
CA VAL A 137 11.58 10.19 -8.03
C VAL A 137 11.27 10.06 -9.52
N SER A 138 12.29 10.05 -10.37
CA SER A 138 12.09 9.80 -11.80
C SER A 138 11.51 8.40 -12.01
N ILE A 139 10.61 8.26 -12.98
CA ILE A 139 10.04 6.96 -13.32
C ILE A 139 11.10 5.96 -13.80
N GLU A 140 12.15 6.44 -14.44
CA GLU A 140 13.28 5.64 -14.94
C GLU A 140 14.11 5.03 -13.80
N ASP A 141 14.06 5.64 -12.61
CA ASP A 141 14.78 5.18 -11.41
C ASP A 141 13.93 4.28 -10.51
N MET A 142 12.65 4.12 -10.85
CA MET A 142 11.73 3.24 -10.14
C MET A 142 11.75 1.84 -10.74
N LEU A 143 11.67 0.84 -9.86
CA LEU A 143 11.43 -0.53 -10.29
C LEU A 143 10.00 -0.63 -10.78
N ASP A 144 9.86 -1.05 -12.03
CA ASP A 144 8.58 -1.51 -12.53
C ASP A 144 8.19 -2.73 -11.71
N VAL A 145 7.16 -2.54 -10.89
CA VAL A 145 6.43 -3.64 -10.31
C VAL A 145 5.52 -4.07 -11.43
N GLY A 146 6.09 -4.88 -12.34
CA GLY A 146 5.40 -5.31 -13.54
C GLY A 146 3.94 -5.65 -13.23
N VAL A 147 3.09 -5.44 -14.23
CA VAL A 147 1.65 -5.73 -14.29
C VAL A 147 1.17 -6.85 -13.35
N THR A 148 2.00 -7.86 -13.10
CA THR A 148 2.00 -8.88 -12.02
C THR A 148 1.52 -8.47 -10.61
N LEU A 149 1.77 -7.25 -10.09
CA LEU A 149 1.21 -6.84 -8.79
C LEU A 149 -0.15 -6.13 -8.89
N MET A 150 -0.56 -5.79 -10.12
CA MET A 150 -1.84 -5.16 -10.44
C MET A 150 -2.81 -6.12 -11.16
N ASP A 151 -2.41 -7.38 -11.31
CA ASP A 151 -3.22 -8.50 -11.81
C ASP A 151 -2.92 -9.76 -10.96
N PRO A 152 -3.56 -9.89 -9.78
CA PRO A 152 -3.37 -11.03 -8.87
C PRO A 152 -3.83 -12.38 -9.47
N TRP A 153 -4.43 -12.38 -10.67
CA TRP A 153 -4.91 -13.57 -11.37
C TRP A 153 -3.86 -14.22 -12.30
N ARG A 154 -2.63 -13.72 -12.30
CA ARG A 154 -1.50 -14.27 -13.09
C ARG A 154 -0.41 -14.94 -12.24
N ILE A 155 -0.73 -15.31 -10.99
CA ILE A 155 0.12 -16.18 -10.14
C ILE A 155 -0.40 -17.61 -10.21
#